data_AF-A0A2K3JL11-F1
#
_entry.id   AF-A0A2K3JL11-F1
#
_cell.length_a   1.000
_cell.length_b   1.000
_cell.length_c   1.000
_cell.angle_alpha   90.00
_cell.angle_beta   90.00
_cell.angle_gamma   90.00
#
_symmetry.space_group_name_H-M   'P 1'
#
loop_
_entity.id
_entity.type
_entity.pdbx_description
1 polymer ?
#
loop_
_entity_poly.entity_id
_entity_poly.type
_entity_poly.pdbx_seq_one_letter_code
_entity_poly.pdbx_strand_id
1 'polypeptide(L)'
;MAMALFLLYETAAGYALFEVHGIDEIGQNTEAVRNSVTDMNRFGKVVKLRSFNPFTSALEGLEQINAVSEGIMTDLLRTVLETNLPKVKEG
;
A
#
# COMPACT_ATOMS: atom_id res chain seq x y z
N MET A 1 -0.40 4.88 -21.13
CA MET A 1 -0.59 5.65 -19.88
C MET A 1 0.31 5.01 -18.83
N ALA A 2 1.04 5.79 -18.03
CA ALA A 2 1.77 5.22 -16.90
C ALA A 2 0.75 4.70 -15.88
N MET A 3 0.78 3.41 -15.58
CA MET A 3 -0.07 2.80 -14.56
C MET A 3 0.43 3.27 -13.19
N ALA A 4 -0.42 3.93 -12.41
CA ALA A 4 -0.10 4.27 -11.03
C ALA A 4 -0.16 3.00 -10.17
N LEU A 5 0.96 2.64 -9.54
CA LEU A 5 1.05 1.48 -8.65
C LEU A 5 0.90 1.95 -7.20
N PHE A 6 -0.08 1.36 -6.50
CA PHE A 6 -0.27 1.54 -5.08
C PHE A 6 -0.01 0.24 -4.34
N LEU A 7 0.59 0.33 -3.15
CA LEU A 7 0.85 -0.79 -2.26
C LEU A 7 0.01 -0.62 -0.99
N LEU A 8 -0.82 -1.61 -0.69
CA LEU A 8 -1.43 -1.77 0.62
C LEU A 8 -0.44 -2.47 1.55
N TYR A 9 -0.29 -1.97 2.76
CA TYR A 9 0.48 -2.60 3.83
C TYR A 9 -0.37 -2.69 5.09
N GLU A 10 -0.69 -3.92 5.49
CA GLU A 10 -1.47 -4.23 6.68
C GLU A 10 -0.55 -4.35 7.89
N THR A 11 -0.82 -3.56 8.93
CA THR A 11 -0.04 -3.57 10.17
C THR A 11 -0.94 -3.83 11.37
N ALA A 12 -0.34 -4.16 12.52
CA ALA A 12 -1.09 -4.27 13.78
C ALA A 12 -1.72 -2.93 14.22
N ALA A 13 -1.24 -1.80 13.70
CA ALA A 13 -1.71 -0.47 14.08
C ALA A 13 -2.73 0.12 13.11
N GLY A 14 -2.92 -0.47 11.93
CA GLY A 14 -3.75 0.11 10.87
C GLY A 14 -3.33 -0.30 9.46
N TYR A 15 -4.03 0.26 8.48
CA TYR A 15 -3.69 0.13 7.06
C TYR A 15 -2.86 1.32 6.59
N ALA A 16 -1.76 1.04 5.90
CA ALA A 16 -0.98 2.05 5.20
C ALA A 16 -1.11 1.85 3.68
N LEU A 17 -1.34 2.94 2.95
CA LEU A 17 -1.22 2.95 1.50
C LEU A 17 0.01 3.72 1.09
N PHE A 18 0.76 3.14 0.15
CA PHE A 18 1.91 3.78 -0.46
C PHE A 18 1.70 3.93 -1.95
N GLU A 19 2.22 5.01 -2.51
CA GLU A 19 2.31 5.24 -3.95
C GLU A 19 3.75 4.96 -4.41
N VAL A 20 3.87 4.24 -5.51
CA VAL A 20 5.16 3.86 -6.09
C VAL A 20 5.42 4.68 -7.34
N HIS A 21 6.55 5.38 -7.37
CA HIS A 21 6.97 6.23 -8.48
C HIS A 21 8.23 5.69 -9.14
N GLY A 22 8.30 5.79 -10.47
CA GLY A 22 9.54 5.60 -11.21
C GLY A 22 10.09 4.17 -11.22
N ILE A 23 9.30 3.18 -10.82
CA ILE A 23 9.61 1.77 -11.09
C ILE A 23 8.96 1.40 -12.43
N ASP A 24 9.78 1.37 -13.49
CA ASP A 24 9.34 0.91 -14.80
C ASP A 24 9.39 -0.63 -14.84
N GLU A 25 8.30 -1.29 -15.26
CA GLU A 25 8.14 -2.75 -15.22
C GLU A 25 9.23 -3.51 -16.00
N ILE A 26 9.90 -2.84 -16.94
CA ILE A 26 10.86 -3.43 -17.88
C ILE A 26 12.25 -3.69 -17.24
N GLY A 27 12.53 -3.20 -16.02
CA GLY A 27 13.84 -3.32 -15.34
C GLY A 27 13.86 -4.08 -14.01
N GLN A 28 12.74 -4.70 -13.63
CA GLN A 28 12.42 -5.20 -12.28
C GLN A 28 13.38 -6.28 -11.72
N ASN A 29 14.20 -6.92 -12.55
CA ASN A 29 15.08 -8.01 -12.13
C ASN A 29 16.56 -7.61 -12.00
N THR A 30 16.86 -6.31 -11.94
CA THR A 30 18.22 -5.84 -11.72
C THR A 30 18.57 -5.80 -10.24
N GLU A 31 19.78 -6.24 -9.88
CA GLU A 31 20.35 -6.12 -8.53
C GLU A 31 20.24 -4.70 -7.97
N ALA A 32 20.29 -3.69 -8.84
CA ALA A 32 20.16 -2.28 -8.49
C ALA A 32 18.78 -1.92 -7.87
N VAL A 33 17.69 -2.52 -8.35
CA VAL A 33 16.35 -2.32 -7.77
C VAL A 33 16.24 -3.03 -6.42
N ARG A 34 16.79 -4.24 -6.29
CA ARG A 34 16.80 -4.97 -5.01
C ARG A 34 17.60 -4.23 -3.94
N ASN A 35 18.76 -3.70 -4.31
CA ASN A 35 19.62 -2.90 -3.44
C ASN A 35 19.06 -1.51 -3.13
N SER A 36 18.08 -1.00 -3.89
CA SER A 36 17.45 0.28 -3.59
C SER A 36 16.38 0.18 -2.49
N VAL A 37 15.82 -1.02 -2.26
CA VAL A 37 14.86 -1.27 -1.18
C VAL A 37 15.54 -1.32 0.19
N THR A 38 16.78 -1.80 0.26
CA THR A 38 17.54 -1.91 1.52
C THR A 38 18.16 -0.57 1.96
N ASP A 39 18.31 0.39 1.04
CA ASP A 39 18.76 1.75 1.34
C ASP A 39 17.56 2.68 1.52
N MET A 40 17.34 3.18 2.74
CA MET A 40 16.19 4.02 3.08
C MET A 40 16.12 5.32 2.24
N ASN A 41 17.27 5.92 1.90
CA ASN A 41 17.29 7.16 1.12
C ASN A 41 16.84 6.92 -0.33
N ARG A 42 17.15 5.75 -0.88
CA ARG A 42 16.69 5.33 -2.21
C ARG A 42 15.25 4.87 -2.16
N PHE A 43 14.88 4.03 -1.20
CA PHE A 43 13.51 3.55 -1.02
C PHE A 43 12.52 4.71 -0.89
N GLY A 44 12.81 5.67 -0.01
CA GLY A 44 11.95 6.83 0.23
C GLY A 44 11.81 7.78 -0.97
N LYS A 45 12.64 7.67 -2.03
CA LYS A 45 12.43 8.41 -3.29
C LYS A 45 11.37 7.76 -4.17
N VAL A 46 11.23 6.45 -4.07
CA VAL A 46 10.44 5.60 -4.95
C VAL A 46 9.10 5.26 -4.33
N VAL A 47 9.06 4.98 -3.03
CA VAL A 47 7.85 4.62 -2.29
C VAL A 47 7.47 5.75 -1.35
N LYS A 48 6.27 6.30 -1.53
CA LYS A 48 5.76 7.45 -0.78
C LYS A 48 4.53 7.05 0.01
N LEU A 49 4.50 7.38 1.30
CA LEU A 49 3.30 7.20 2.11
C LEU A 49 2.17 8.08 1.56
N ARG A 50 1.08 7.45 1.14
CA ARG A 50 -0.12 8.12 0.63
C ARG A 50 -1.12 8.37 1.76
N SER A 51 -1.38 7.36 2.57
CA SER A 51 -2.25 7.47 3.75
C SER A 51 -1.87 6.45 4.82
N PHE A 52 -2.18 6.79 6.06
CA PHE A 52 -2.18 5.85 7.17
C PHE A 52 -3.51 5.95 7.90
N ASN A 53 -4.18 4.82 8.05
CA ASN A 53 -5.51 4.67 8.62
C ASN A 53 -5.39 3.81 9.88
N PRO A 54 -5.17 4.44 11.06
CA PRO A 54 -4.97 3.71 12.30
C PRO A 54 -6.27 3.03 12.75
N PHE A 55 -6.15 1.86 13.37
CA PHE A 55 -7.27 1.24 14.06
C PHE A 55 -7.60 2.03 15.33
N THR A 56 -8.89 2.15 15.60
CA THR A 56 -9.45 2.89 16.74
C THR A 56 -9.40 2.09 18.03
N SER A 57 -9.26 0.76 17.94
CA SER A 57 -9.19 -0.13 19.10
C SER A 57 -8.43 -1.42 18.79
N ALA A 58 -7.99 -2.11 19.85
CA ALA A 58 -7.39 -3.44 19.72
C ALA A 58 -8.38 -4.49 19.18
N LEU A 59 -9.68 -4.33 19.46
CA LEU A 59 -10.72 -5.21 18.94
C LEU A 59 -10.85 -5.07 17.42
N GLU A 60 -10.88 -3.83 16.93
CA GLU A 60 -10.89 -3.55 15.48
C GLU A 60 -9.63 -4.13 14.82
N GLY A 61 -8.45 -3.94 15.43
CA GLY A 61 -7.21 -4.53 14.91
C GLY A 61 -7.25 -6.06 14.82
N LEU A 62 -7.79 -6.74 15.84
CA LEU A 62 -7.96 -8.20 15.82
C LEU A 62 -8.92 -8.65 14.71
N GLU A 63 -10.05 -7.97 14.56
CA GLU A 63 -11.02 -8.22 13.50
C GLU A 63 -10.38 -8.07 12.12
N GLN A 64 -9.65 -6.97 11.89
CA GLN A 64 -9.00 -6.70 10.62
C GLN A 64 -7.92 -7.75 10.27
N ILE A 65 -7.09 -8.16 11.24
CA ILE A 65 -6.03 -9.15 11.00
C ILE A 65 -6.62 -10.53 10.69
N ASN A 66 -7.67 -10.94 11.41
CA ASN A 66 -8.35 -12.21 11.14
C ASN A 66 -8.98 -12.20 9.73
N ALA A 67 -9.68 -11.12 9.37
CA ALA A 67 -10.27 -10.98 8.04
C ALA A 67 -9.20 -11.04 6.93
N VAL A 68 -8.08 -10.33 7.09
CA VAL A 68 -6.94 -10.39 6.16
C VAL A 68 -6.40 -11.81 6.04
N SER A 69 -6.26 -12.54 7.14
CA SER A 69 -5.76 -13.93 7.15
C SER A 69 -6.67 -14.90 6.37
N GLU A 70 -7.96 -14.57 6.26
CA GLU A 70 -8.97 -15.34 5.52
C GLU A 70 -9.23 -14.78 4.11
N GLY A 71 -8.52 -13.73 3.69
CA GLY A 71 -8.71 -13.08 2.39
C GLY A 71 -10.03 -12.31 2.27
N ILE A 72 -10.59 -11.87 3.40
CA ILE A 72 -11.86 -11.13 3.47
C ILE A 72 -11.58 -9.63 3.48
N MET A 73 -12.19 -8.89 2.55
CA MET A 73 -12.20 -7.43 2.57
C MET A 73 -13.33 -6.91 3.45
N THR A 74 -12.97 -6.29 4.57
CA THR A 74 -13.91 -5.64 5.48
C THR A 74 -14.44 -4.32 4.91
N ASP A 75 -15.53 -3.80 5.47
CA ASP A 75 -16.05 -2.48 5.11
C ASP A 75 -15.07 -1.36 5.46
N LEU A 76 -14.29 -1.53 6.53
CA LEU A 76 -13.21 -0.62 6.88
C LEU A 76 -12.14 -0.59 5.79
N LEU A 77 -11.62 -1.75 5.38
CA LEU A 77 -10.60 -1.82 4.33
C LEU A 77 -11.12 -1.27 3.00
N ARG A 78 -12.36 -1.61 2.62
CA ARG A 78 -13.02 -1.03 1.44
C ARG A 78 -13.04 0.50 1.52
N THR A 79 -13.49 1.05 2.64
CA THR A 79 -13.56 2.50 2.85
C THR A 79 -12.18 3.15 2.73
N VAL A 80 -11.13 2.52 3.30
CA VAL A 80 -9.75 2.98 3.18
C VAL A 80 -9.31 3.03 1.71
N LEU A 81 -9.58 1.98 0.93
CA LEU A 81 -9.20 1.93 -0.48
C LEU A 81 -9.96 2.97 -1.31
N GLU A 82 -11.28 3.04 -1.16
CA GLU A 82 -12.14 3.98 -1.91
C GLU A 82 -11.81 5.45 -1.61
N THR A 83 -11.41 5.75 -0.37
CA THR A 83 -11.06 7.12 0.05
C THR A 83 -9.70 7.57 -0.48
N ASN A 84 -8.74 6.65 -0.56
CA ASN A 84 -7.34 7.02 -0.77
C ASN A 84 -6.81 6.73 -2.19
N LEU A 85 -7.47 5.84 -2.94
CA LEU A 85 -7.13 5.56 -4.34
C LEU A 85 -7.75 6.61 -5.28
N PRO A 86 -7.04 6.99 -6.35
CA PRO A 86 -7.60 7.89 -7.34
C PRO A 86 -8.81 7.24 -8.04
N LYS A 87 -9.86 8.02 -8.27
CA LYS A 87 -10.98 7.58 -9.11
C LYS A 87 -10.47 7.32 -10.52
N VAL A 88 -10.76 6.14 -11.04
CA VAL A 88 -10.53 5.84 -12.46
C VAL A 88 -11.44 6.77 -13.26
N LYS A 89 -10.85 7.57 -14.16
CA LYS A 89 -11.66 8.31 -15.14
C LYS A 89 -12.23 7.29 -16.11
N GLU A 90 -13.54 7.29 -16.32
CA GLU A 90 -14.14 6.55 -17.43
C GLU A 90 -13.47 7.01 -18.72
N GLY A 91 -12.94 6.04 -19.47
CA GLY A 91 -12.36 6.24 -20.79
C GLY A 91 -13.43 6.22 -21.87
#